data_AF-B4GA45-F1
#
_entry.id   AF-B4GA45-F1
#
_cell.length_a   1.000
_cell.length_b   1.000
_cell.length_c   1.000
_cell.angle_alpha   90.00
_cell.angle_beta   90.00
_cell.angle_gamma   90.00
#
_symmetry.space_group_name_H-M   'P 1'
#
loop_
_entity.id
_entity.type
_entity.pdbx_description
1 polymer ?
#
loop_
_entity_poly.entity_id
_entity_poly.type
_entity_poly.pdbx_seq_one_letter_code
_entity_poly.pdbx_strand_id
1 'polypeptide(L)'
;MNSSTILDIFRTLPADPVKLTLFSSPLPALLIVVGYLIFVLKLGRDFMVQRKPFNVRRVMLVYNLCQILMNAVLFGLGFYFILVRRVYDLRCMEMLPLDHPEKHFERLVVYAYWLNKVLDLADTVFFVLRKSYKQITVLHVYHHALMVLGGPVIFYLFGAGGQLCMMGFLNTLVHVVMYAYYYVAAQYPQIKGKLWWKQYITKLQMLQFAILFVQATLVLCLNPGCNFPLSLQYLQLAVSTSMMIMFGNFYYQTYIRAKSKQH
;
A
#
# COMPACT_ATOMS: atom_id res chain seq x y z
N MET A 1 25.75 -22.71 -6.32
CA MET A 1 24.84 -21.96 -5.43
C MET A 1 25.65 -20.84 -4.78
N ASN A 2 25.73 -19.67 -5.41
CA ASN A 2 26.41 -18.53 -4.79
C ASN A 2 25.44 -17.88 -3.81
N SER A 3 25.74 -18.01 -2.53
CA SER A 3 25.10 -17.26 -1.46
C SER A 3 25.39 -15.78 -1.68
N SER A 4 24.46 -15.08 -2.32
CA SER A 4 24.50 -13.63 -2.45
C SER A 4 24.31 -13.05 -1.05
N THR A 5 25.30 -12.30 -0.58
CA THR A 5 25.25 -11.67 0.75
C THR A 5 24.30 -10.47 0.68
N ILE A 6 23.67 -10.08 1.79
CA ILE A 6 22.89 -8.82 1.86
C ILE A 6 23.72 -7.62 1.38
N LEU A 7 25.05 -7.65 1.58
CA LEU A 7 25.99 -6.64 1.09
C LEU A 7 26.11 -6.58 -0.44
N ASP A 8 25.88 -7.68 -1.16
CA ASP A 8 25.97 -7.70 -2.63
C ASP A 8 24.78 -7.00 -3.27
N ILE A 9 23.60 -7.01 -2.62
CA ILE A 9 22.42 -6.25 -3.03
C ILE A 9 22.74 -4.75 -3.10
N PHE A 10 23.54 -4.24 -2.15
CA PHE A 10 23.97 -2.84 -2.15
C PHE A 10 25.06 -2.52 -3.18
N ARG A 11 25.69 -3.55 -3.78
CA ARG A 11 26.70 -3.40 -4.85
C ARG A 11 26.12 -3.57 -6.25
N THR A 12 24.94 -4.19 -6.39
CA THR A 12 24.25 -4.28 -7.69
C THR A 12 23.87 -2.89 -8.19
N LEU A 13 24.10 -2.62 -9.47
CA LEU A 13 23.60 -1.39 -10.11
C LEU A 13 22.06 -1.45 -10.19
N PRO A 14 21.36 -0.31 -10.06
CA PRO A 14 19.91 -0.28 -10.15
C PRO A 14 19.45 -0.76 -11.53
N ALA A 15 18.39 -1.57 -11.55
CA ALA A 15 17.82 -2.12 -12.78
C ALA A 15 17.29 -1.04 -13.73
N ASP A 16 16.85 0.10 -13.17
CA ASP A 16 16.49 1.28 -13.93
C ASP A 16 17.55 2.39 -13.71
N PRO A 17 18.18 2.92 -14.78
CA PRO A 17 19.22 3.94 -14.64
C PRO A 17 18.66 5.32 -14.23
N VAL A 18 17.35 5.54 -14.36
CA VAL A 18 16.72 6.83 -14.03
C VAL A 18 16.64 7.03 -12.54
N LYS A 19 17.26 8.12 -12.05
CA LYS A 19 17.27 8.48 -10.63
C LYS A 19 16.05 9.33 -10.26
N LEU A 20 15.06 8.70 -9.66
CA LEU A 20 13.96 9.28 -8.90
C LEU A 20 14.37 9.55 -7.44
N THR A 21 14.10 10.75 -6.95
CA THR A 21 14.45 11.23 -5.61
C THR A 21 13.82 10.38 -4.51
N LEU A 22 14.64 9.94 -3.53
CA LEU A 22 14.23 9.08 -2.39
C LEU A 22 13.69 7.68 -2.76
N PHE A 23 13.59 7.33 -4.04
CA PHE A 23 12.97 6.08 -4.51
C PHE A 23 13.97 5.16 -5.23
N SER A 24 15.01 5.73 -5.84
CA SER A 24 16.02 4.95 -6.60
C SER A 24 17.00 4.16 -5.74
N SER A 25 16.85 4.21 -4.42
CA SER A 25 17.63 3.43 -3.48
C SER A 25 16.69 2.97 -2.37
N PRO A 26 16.87 1.76 -1.83
CA PRO A 26 16.09 1.29 -0.70
C PRO A 26 16.44 2.01 0.61
N LEU A 27 17.62 2.65 0.71
CA LEU A 27 18.11 3.24 1.95
C LEU A 27 17.22 4.39 2.48
N PRO A 28 16.81 5.40 1.68
CA PRO A 28 15.88 6.43 2.15
C PRO A 28 14.57 5.85 2.70
N ALA A 29 14.00 4.85 2.02
CA ALA A 29 12.77 4.19 2.45
C ALA A 29 12.95 3.46 3.79
N LEU A 30 14.10 2.79 3.96
CA LEU A 30 14.48 2.15 5.21
C LEU A 30 14.57 3.16 6.36
N LEU A 31 15.23 4.29 6.15
CA LEU A 31 15.35 5.34 7.15
C LEU A 31 13.98 5.94 7.50
N ILE A 32 13.10 6.15 6.51
CA ILE A 32 11.72 6.60 6.72
C ILE A 32 10.95 5.60 7.59
N VAL A 33 11.00 4.31 7.28
CA VAL A 33 10.27 3.28 8.05
C VAL A 33 10.83 3.12 9.45
N VAL A 34 12.16 3.13 9.62
CA VAL A 34 12.79 3.08 10.95
C VAL A 34 12.38 4.30 11.78
N GLY A 35 12.45 5.51 11.22
CA GLY A 35 12.00 6.72 11.89
C GLY A 35 10.52 6.68 12.26
N TYR A 36 9.68 6.21 11.34
CA TYR A 36 8.24 5.99 11.57
C TYR A 36 7.98 5.02 12.73
N LEU A 37 8.66 3.87 12.77
CA LEU A 37 8.49 2.88 13.84
C LEU A 37 8.96 3.43 15.19
N ILE A 38 10.11 4.11 15.23
CA ILE A 38 10.63 4.78 16.44
C ILE A 38 9.60 5.79 16.96
N PHE A 39 9.03 6.61 16.07
CA PHE A 39 8.02 7.59 16.44
C PHE A 39 6.74 6.93 16.96
N VAL A 40 6.16 5.99 16.20
CA VAL A 40 4.85 5.42 16.49
C VAL A 40 4.87 4.51 17.73
N LEU A 41 5.95 3.75 17.92
CA LEU A 41 6.04 2.77 19.01
C LEU A 41 6.60 3.36 20.30
N LYS A 42 7.44 4.40 20.22
CA LYS A 42 8.14 4.95 21.38
C LYS A 42 8.00 6.48 21.49
N LEU A 43 8.75 7.25 20.70
CA LEU A 43 8.91 8.70 20.92
C LEU A 43 7.59 9.47 20.94
N GLY A 44 6.71 9.20 19.97
CA GLY A 44 5.41 9.86 19.89
C GLY A 44 4.46 9.44 21.02
N ARG A 45 4.56 8.20 21.52
CA ARG A 45 3.77 7.74 22.67
C ARG A 45 4.25 8.42 23.94
N ASP A 46 5.56 8.42 24.18
CA ASP A 46 6.22 9.05 25.32
C ASP A 46 5.91 10.55 25.36
N PHE A 47 6.02 11.23 24.21
CA PHE A 47 5.64 12.63 24.05
C PHE A 47 4.17 12.88 24.43
N MET A 48 3.26 11.95 24.09
CA MET A 48 1.85 12.10 24.39
C MET A 48 1.46 11.71 25.82
N VAL A 49 2.29 11.00 26.60
CA VAL A 49 1.93 10.52 27.96
C VAL A 49 1.35 11.64 28.81
N GLN A 50 2.08 12.74 28.96
CA GLN A 50 1.71 13.89 29.80
C GLN A 50 0.79 14.91 29.10
N ARG A 51 0.32 14.63 27.88
CA ARG A 51 -0.49 15.55 27.07
C ARG A 51 -1.92 15.05 26.90
N LYS A 52 -2.88 15.97 26.80
CA LYS A 52 -4.24 15.63 26.39
C LYS A 52 -4.25 15.29 24.88
N PRO A 53 -5.17 14.43 24.40
CA PRO A 53 -5.31 14.17 22.97
C PRO A 53 -5.48 15.46 22.17
N PHE A 54 -4.71 15.62 21.09
CA PHE A 54 -4.81 16.82 20.27
C PHE A 54 -6.06 16.79 19.39
N ASN A 55 -6.67 17.97 19.23
CA ASN A 55 -7.77 18.15 18.29
C ASN A 55 -7.23 18.43 16.88
N VAL A 56 -6.84 17.36 16.19
CA VAL A 56 -6.31 17.41 14.81
C VAL A 56 -7.41 17.27 13.75
N ARG A 57 -8.69 17.52 14.10
CA ARG A 57 -9.84 17.24 13.22
C ARG A 57 -9.75 17.97 11.88
N ARG A 58 -9.47 19.28 11.88
CA ARG A 58 -9.36 20.08 10.64
C ARG A 58 -8.23 19.56 9.75
N VAL A 59 -7.09 19.23 10.34
CA VAL A 59 -5.93 18.66 9.62
C VAL A 59 -6.31 17.31 8.99
N MET A 60 -7.01 16.44 9.73
CA MET A 60 -7.49 15.16 9.20
C MET A 60 -8.49 15.31 8.06
N LEU A 61 -9.36 16.33 8.08
CA LEU A 61 -10.30 16.58 6.99
C LEU A 61 -9.56 16.96 5.70
N VAL A 62 -8.62 17.91 5.79
CA VAL A 62 -7.79 18.31 4.64
C VAL A 62 -6.97 17.12 4.15
N TYR A 63 -6.30 16.42 5.06
CA TYR A 63 -5.50 15.24 4.72
C TYR A 63 -6.32 14.15 4.03
N ASN A 64 -7.48 13.77 4.57
CA ASN A 64 -8.32 12.73 3.97
C ASN A 64 -8.85 13.19 2.60
N LEU A 65 -9.17 14.47 2.42
CA LEU A 65 -9.58 15.00 1.12
C LEU A 65 -8.42 14.93 0.10
N CYS A 66 -7.21 15.35 0.49
CA CYS A 66 -6.03 15.22 -0.36
C CYS A 66 -5.78 13.74 -0.73
N GLN A 67 -5.89 12.83 0.23
CA GLN A 67 -5.76 11.39 0.00
C GLN A 67 -6.81 10.86 -1.00
N ILE A 68 -8.07 11.27 -0.87
CA ILE A 68 -9.12 10.90 -1.84
C ILE A 68 -8.73 11.36 -3.24
N LEU A 69 -8.34 12.63 -3.39
CA LEU A 69 -8.00 13.21 -4.69
C LEU A 69 -6.75 12.55 -5.30
N MET A 70 -5.69 12.36 -4.52
CA MET A 70 -4.45 11.73 -4.98
C MET A 70 -4.69 10.28 -5.42
N ASN A 71 -5.42 9.49 -4.62
CA ASN A 71 -5.73 8.11 -5.00
C ASN A 71 -6.69 8.05 -6.20
N ALA A 72 -7.63 9.00 -6.35
CA ALA A 72 -8.51 9.07 -7.52
C ALA A 72 -7.75 9.40 -8.80
N VAL A 73 -6.81 10.36 -8.73
CA VAL A 73 -5.92 10.68 -9.86
C VAL A 73 -5.06 9.47 -10.22
N LEU A 74 -4.39 8.84 -9.26
CA LEU A 74 -3.56 7.65 -9.53
C LEU A 74 -4.39 6.48 -10.10
N PHE A 75 -5.61 6.28 -9.59
CA PHE A 75 -6.53 5.28 -10.15
C PHE A 75 -6.91 5.62 -11.59
N GLY A 76 -7.21 6.89 -11.90
CA GLY A 76 -7.51 7.34 -13.25
C GLY A 76 -6.33 7.18 -14.22
N LEU A 77 -5.10 7.50 -13.77
CA LEU A 77 -3.89 7.28 -14.55
C LEU A 77 -3.66 5.78 -14.80
N GLY A 78 -3.84 4.93 -13.77
CA GLY A 78 -3.76 3.47 -13.91
C GLY A 78 -4.84 2.90 -14.84
N PHE A 79 -6.08 3.39 -14.75
CA PHE A 79 -7.17 3.01 -15.65
C PHE A 79 -6.84 3.35 -17.10
N TYR A 80 -6.39 4.58 -17.34
CA TYR A 80 -5.97 5.03 -18.66
C TYR A 80 -4.82 4.18 -19.20
N PHE A 81 -3.80 3.91 -18.39
CA PHE A 81 -2.62 3.16 -18.79
C PHE A 81 -2.91 1.68 -19.09
N ILE A 82 -3.66 1.01 -18.20
CA ILE A 82 -3.90 -0.43 -18.25
C ILE A 82 -5.05 -0.77 -19.20
N LEU A 83 -6.15 -0.01 -19.19
CA LEU A 83 -7.39 -0.40 -19.89
C LEU A 83 -7.66 0.39 -21.17
N VAL A 84 -7.26 1.67 -21.23
CA VAL A 84 -7.48 2.51 -22.42
C VAL A 84 -6.32 2.39 -23.41
N ARG A 85 -5.09 2.65 -22.94
CA ARG A 85 -3.87 2.51 -23.74
C ARG A 85 -3.45 1.07 -23.93
N ARG A 86 -3.90 0.16 -23.05
CA ARG A 86 -3.60 -1.28 -23.08
C ARG A 86 -2.10 -1.55 -23.19
N VAL A 87 -1.31 -0.83 -22.39
CA VAL A 87 0.16 -0.91 -22.44
C VAL A 87 0.66 -2.29 -22.00
N TYR A 88 -0.13 -3.02 -21.20
CA TYR A 88 0.17 -4.39 -20.80
C TYR A 88 -0.84 -5.39 -21.37
N ASP A 89 -0.36 -6.61 -21.62
CA ASP A 89 -1.23 -7.79 -21.69
C ASP A 89 -1.65 -8.20 -20.28
N LEU A 90 -2.96 -8.23 -20.01
CA LEU A 90 -3.49 -8.62 -18.69
C LEU A 90 -3.24 -10.10 -18.36
N ARG A 91 -2.96 -10.94 -19.34
CA ARG A 91 -2.59 -12.35 -19.14
C ARG A 91 -1.17 -12.49 -18.59
N CYS A 92 -0.29 -11.54 -18.88
CA CYS A 92 1.07 -11.46 -18.38
C CYS A 92 1.57 -10.01 -18.47
N MET A 93 1.60 -9.33 -17.34
CA MET A 93 2.06 -7.93 -17.27
C MET A 93 3.56 -7.91 -17.01
N GLU A 94 4.36 -7.94 -18.07
CA GLU A 94 5.83 -7.88 -17.98
C GLU A 94 6.33 -6.48 -17.62
N MET A 95 7.58 -6.39 -17.17
CA MET A 95 8.25 -5.08 -17.01
C MET A 95 8.48 -4.46 -18.39
N LEU A 96 8.09 -3.20 -18.58
CA LEU A 96 8.33 -2.54 -19.86
C LEU A 96 9.83 -2.36 -20.12
N PRO A 97 10.31 -2.56 -21.36
CA PRO A 97 11.67 -2.23 -21.77
C PRO A 97 12.03 -0.76 -21.50
N LEU A 98 13.32 -0.47 -21.30
CA LEU A 98 13.78 0.88 -20.93
C LEU A 98 13.52 1.93 -22.03
N ASP A 99 13.52 1.50 -23.29
CA ASP A 99 13.29 2.28 -24.51
C ASP A 99 11.80 2.35 -24.90
N HIS A 100 10.92 1.66 -24.18
CA HIS A 100 9.49 1.69 -24.45
C HIS A 100 8.93 3.12 -24.30
N PRO A 101 8.10 3.63 -25.23
CA PRO A 101 7.65 5.03 -25.24
C PRO A 101 6.91 5.43 -23.96
N GLU A 102 6.20 4.48 -23.36
CA GLU A 102 5.42 4.70 -22.13
C GLU A 102 6.24 4.51 -20.84
N LYS A 103 7.51 4.10 -20.92
CA LYS A 103 8.33 3.77 -19.75
C LYS A 103 8.52 4.96 -18.81
N HIS A 104 8.70 6.15 -19.36
CA HIS A 104 8.83 7.37 -18.56
C HIS A 104 7.55 7.64 -17.76
N PHE A 105 6.38 7.49 -18.38
CA PHE A 105 5.11 7.69 -17.70
C PHE A 105 4.86 6.61 -16.63
N GLU A 106 5.18 5.34 -16.92
CA GLU A 106 5.12 4.24 -15.95
C GLU A 106 5.94 4.56 -14.68
N ARG A 107 7.19 5.01 -14.84
CA ARG A 107 8.05 5.42 -13.72
C ARG A 107 7.41 6.51 -12.87
N LEU A 108 6.84 7.54 -13.50
CA LEU A 108 6.18 8.64 -12.80
C LEU A 108 4.96 8.17 -11.99
N VAL A 109 4.13 7.30 -12.57
CA VAL A 109 2.95 6.76 -11.87
C VAL A 109 3.37 5.89 -10.69
N VAL A 110 4.36 5.00 -10.88
CA VAL A 110 4.92 4.16 -9.79
C VAL A 110 5.52 5.03 -8.68
N TYR A 111 6.25 6.08 -9.05
CA TYR A 111 6.85 7.01 -8.09
C TYR A 111 5.79 7.79 -7.31
N ALA A 112 4.79 8.36 -8.00
CA ALA A 112 3.70 9.09 -7.37
C ALA A 112 2.86 8.17 -6.45
N TYR A 113 2.65 6.92 -6.85
CA TYR A 113 2.04 5.91 -5.98
C TYR A 113 2.85 5.66 -4.72
N TRP A 114 4.19 5.54 -4.83
CA TRP A 114 5.03 5.36 -3.65
C TRP A 114 5.02 6.58 -2.72
N LEU A 115 5.08 7.81 -3.25
CA LEU A 115 4.93 9.02 -2.44
C LEU A 115 3.61 9.03 -1.68
N ASN A 116 2.52 8.61 -2.33
CA ASN A 116 1.23 8.43 -1.69
C ASN A 116 1.29 7.41 -0.53
N LYS A 117 2.01 6.30 -0.67
CA LYS A 117 2.22 5.33 0.44
C LYS A 117 3.04 5.91 1.59
N VAL A 118 3.99 6.81 1.32
CA VAL A 118 4.73 7.54 2.38
C VAL A 118 3.77 8.49 3.13
N LEU A 119 2.88 9.18 2.41
CA LEU A 119 1.86 10.03 3.03
C LEU A 119 0.89 9.24 3.90
N ASP A 120 0.57 7.99 3.52
CA ASP A 120 -0.28 7.12 4.33
C ASP A 120 0.28 6.88 5.75
N LEU A 121 1.59 7.04 5.98
CA LEU A 121 2.20 6.93 7.33
C LEU A 121 1.64 7.97 8.31
N ALA A 122 1.12 9.10 7.80
CA ALA A 122 0.50 10.13 8.62
C ALA A 122 -0.76 9.63 9.35
N ASP A 123 -1.44 8.58 8.85
CA ASP A 123 -2.59 7.96 9.53
C ASP A 123 -2.22 7.54 10.94
N THR A 124 -1.09 6.87 11.09
CA THR A 124 -0.60 6.37 12.37
C THR A 124 -0.11 7.50 13.26
N VAL A 125 0.46 8.56 12.68
CA VAL A 125 0.80 9.79 13.41
C VAL A 125 -0.46 10.40 14.03
N PHE A 126 -1.54 10.53 13.26
CA PHE A 126 -2.83 11.01 13.80
C PHE A 126 -3.38 10.10 14.90
N PHE A 127 -3.19 8.78 14.83
CA PHE A 127 -3.58 7.87 15.90
C PHE A 127 -2.80 8.15 17.19
N VAL A 128 -1.49 8.38 17.10
CA VAL A 128 -0.64 8.73 18.25
C VAL A 128 -1.07 10.07 18.87
N LEU A 129 -1.19 11.12 18.05
CA LEU A 129 -1.57 12.46 18.52
C LEU A 129 -2.96 12.51 19.16
N ARG A 130 -3.85 11.60 18.77
CA ARG A 130 -5.21 11.46 19.34
C ARG A 130 -5.31 10.44 20.46
N LYS A 131 -4.20 9.82 20.88
CA LYS A 131 -4.17 8.70 21.84
C LYS A 131 -5.08 7.51 21.45
N SER A 132 -5.29 7.31 20.15
CA SER A 132 -6.15 6.24 19.61
C SER A 132 -5.36 4.96 19.35
N TYR A 133 -4.59 4.51 20.35
CA TYR A 133 -3.60 3.43 20.19
C TYR A 133 -4.20 2.08 19.77
N LYS A 134 -5.49 1.84 20.05
CA LYS A 134 -6.22 0.65 19.56
C LYS A 134 -6.27 0.53 18.03
N GLN A 135 -6.04 1.63 17.31
CA GLN A 135 -5.98 1.64 15.85
C GLN A 135 -4.59 1.26 15.32
N ILE A 136 -3.55 1.34 16.15
CA ILE A 136 -2.17 0.97 15.81
C ILE A 136 -2.03 -0.54 16.00
N THR A 137 -2.59 -1.29 15.07
CA THR A 137 -2.56 -2.76 15.08
C THR A 137 -1.32 -3.28 14.36
N VAL A 138 -0.96 -4.55 14.61
CA VAL A 138 0.10 -5.24 13.86
C VAL A 138 -0.17 -5.20 12.35
N LEU A 139 -1.41 -5.47 11.94
CA LEU A 139 -1.85 -5.36 10.54
C LEU A 139 -1.53 -3.99 9.95
N HIS A 140 -1.92 -2.92 10.64
CA HIS A 140 -1.69 -1.54 10.19
C HIS A 140 -0.20 -1.25 10.02
N VAL A 141 0.59 -1.47 11.06
CA VAL A 141 2.03 -1.15 11.06
C VAL A 141 2.80 -2.01 10.04
N TYR A 142 2.51 -3.31 9.99
CA TYR A 142 3.11 -4.24 9.03
C TYR A 142 2.81 -3.82 7.58
N HIS A 143 1.55 -3.54 7.27
CA HIS A 143 1.14 -3.09 5.93
C HIS A 143 1.85 -1.79 5.51
N HIS A 144 1.81 -0.76 6.35
CA HIS A 144 2.42 0.52 6.00
C HIS A 144 3.94 0.44 5.85
N ALA A 145 4.62 -0.33 6.70
CA ALA A 145 6.06 -0.57 6.56
C ALA A 145 6.38 -1.33 5.27
N LEU A 146 5.62 -2.38 4.97
CA LEU A 146 5.80 -3.20 3.76
C LEU A 146 5.61 -2.37 2.49
N MET A 147 4.56 -1.55 2.40
CA MET A 147 4.26 -0.77 1.20
C MET A 147 5.32 0.32 0.94
N VAL A 148 5.85 0.96 1.98
CA VAL A 148 6.89 2.00 1.84
C VAL A 148 8.25 1.40 1.50
N LEU A 149 8.62 0.25 2.08
CA LEU A 149 9.87 -0.44 1.76
C LEU A 149 9.85 -1.15 0.42
N GLY A 150 8.73 -1.81 0.09
CA GLY A 150 8.63 -2.70 -1.06
C GLY A 150 8.86 -1.99 -2.39
N GLY A 151 8.27 -0.80 -2.57
CA GLY A 151 8.38 -0.05 -3.83
C GLY A 151 9.83 0.23 -4.26
N PRO A 152 10.65 0.92 -3.45
CA PRO A 152 12.05 1.23 -3.75
C PRO A 152 12.93 -0.01 -3.89
N VAL A 153 12.70 -1.05 -3.07
CA VAL A 153 13.44 -2.32 -3.18
C VAL A 153 13.16 -2.99 -4.52
N ILE A 154 11.90 -3.07 -4.92
CA ILE A 154 11.48 -3.68 -6.17
C ILE A 154 11.97 -2.85 -7.36
N PHE A 155 11.82 -1.52 -7.29
CA PHE A 155 12.32 -0.61 -8.32
C PHE A 155 13.84 -0.73 -8.51
N TYR A 156 14.60 -0.81 -7.42
CA TYR A 156 16.05 -0.96 -7.46
C TYR A 156 16.48 -2.26 -8.14
N LEU A 157 15.80 -3.38 -7.82
CA LEU A 157 16.21 -4.71 -8.26
C LEU A 157 15.65 -5.13 -9.62
N PHE A 158 14.45 -4.63 -9.98
CA PHE A 158 13.70 -5.10 -11.14
C PHE A 158 13.18 -3.98 -12.04
N GLY A 159 13.29 -2.72 -11.61
CA GLY A 159 12.75 -1.55 -12.33
C GLY A 159 11.28 -1.27 -11.99
N ALA A 160 10.73 -0.22 -12.62
CA ALA A 160 9.31 0.09 -12.54
C ALA A 160 8.49 -0.87 -13.42
N GLY A 161 7.25 -1.15 -13.00
CA GLY A 161 6.23 -1.71 -13.87
C GLY A 161 5.72 -3.10 -13.51
N GLY A 162 5.17 -3.75 -14.54
CA GLY A 162 4.75 -5.13 -14.54
C GLY A 162 3.53 -5.44 -13.66
N GLN A 163 3.40 -6.71 -13.28
CA GLN A 163 2.22 -7.25 -12.61
C GLN A 163 1.86 -6.55 -11.30
N LEU A 164 2.85 -6.01 -10.59
CA LEU A 164 2.63 -5.23 -9.36
C LEU A 164 1.92 -3.88 -9.62
N CYS A 165 1.88 -3.39 -10.85
CA CYS A 165 1.07 -2.22 -11.19
C CYS A 165 -0.43 -2.49 -11.02
N MET A 166 -0.87 -3.74 -11.21
CA MET A 166 -2.25 -4.13 -10.91
C MET A 166 -2.56 -4.00 -9.42
N MET A 167 -1.59 -4.31 -8.54
CA MET A 167 -1.73 -4.06 -7.10
C MET A 167 -1.91 -2.58 -6.80
N GLY A 168 -1.09 -1.69 -7.39
CA GLY A 168 -1.25 -0.25 -7.23
C GLY A 168 -2.58 0.28 -7.75
N PHE A 169 -3.01 -0.20 -8.92
CA PHE A 169 -4.29 0.15 -9.54
C PHE A 169 -5.49 -0.22 -8.65
N LEU A 170 -5.56 -1.46 -8.16
CA LEU A 170 -6.66 -1.85 -7.27
C LEU A 170 -6.55 -1.18 -5.90
N ASN A 171 -5.33 -1.02 -5.36
CA ASN A 171 -5.13 -0.37 -4.06
C ASN A 171 -5.62 1.08 -4.05
N THR A 172 -5.33 1.84 -5.11
CA THR A 172 -5.78 3.24 -5.21
C THR A 172 -7.30 3.34 -5.23
N LEU A 173 -8.01 2.47 -5.95
CA LEU A 173 -9.47 2.40 -5.90
C LEU A 173 -9.99 2.15 -4.47
N VAL A 174 -9.43 1.16 -3.78
CA VAL A 174 -9.83 0.83 -2.41
C VAL A 174 -9.51 1.99 -1.46
N HIS A 175 -8.38 2.67 -1.65
CA HIS A 175 -7.99 3.83 -0.85
C HIS A 175 -8.90 5.04 -1.08
N VAL A 176 -9.42 5.27 -2.29
CA VAL A 176 -10.46 6.30 -2.53
C VAL A 176 -11.65 6.05 -1.61
N VAL A 177 -12.17 4.82 -1.60
CA VAL A 177 -13.33 4.45 -0.78
C VAL A 177 -13.02 4.52 0.72
N MET A 178 -11.83 4.05 1.12
CA MET A 178 -11.39 4.04 2.52
C MET A 178 -11.22 5.47 3.07
N TYR A 179 -10.54 6.36 2.34
CA TYR A 179 -10.33 7.74 2.77
C TYR A 179 -11.61 8.57 2.69
N ALA A 180 -12.54 8.28 1.76
CA ALA A 180 -13.88 8.86 1.77
C ALA A 180 -14.62 8.53 3.08
N TYR A 181 -14.54 7.27 3.55
CA TYR A 181 -15.08 6.90 4.85
C TYR A 181 -14.38 7.64 6.00
N TYR A 182 -13.05 7.76 6.00
CA TYR A 182 -12.33 8.49 7.04
C TYR A 182 -12.65 9.99 7.05
N TYR A 183 -12.84 10.59 5.88
CA TYR A 183 -13.29 11.97 5.73
C TYR A 183 -14.67 12.16 6.38
N VAL A 184 -15.66 11.35 6.00
CA VAL A 184 -17.03 11.40 6.56
C VAL A 184 -17.00 11.15 8.08
N ALA A 185 -16.22 10.17 8.55
CA ALA A 185 -16.08 9.87 9.96
C ALA A 185 -15.42 10.99 10.78
N ALA A 186 -14.54 11.79 10.16
CA ALA A 186 -13.93 12.97 10.77
C ALA A 186 -14.86 14.19 10.70
N GLN A 187 -15.65 14.32 9.63
CA GLN A 187 -16.61 15.41 9.43
C GLN A 187 -17.80 15.28 10.35
N TYR A 188 -18.28 14.05 10.59
CA TYR A 188 -19.43 13.79 11.45
C TYR A 188 -19.10 12.77 12.55
N PRO A 189 -18.40 13.19 13.62
CA PRO A 189 -18.03 12.31 14.73
C PRO A 189 -19.23 11.62 15.40
N GLN A 190 -20.38 12.30 15.45
CA GLN A 190 -21.62 11.81 16.09
C GLN A 190 -22.20 10.55 15.42
N ILE A 191 -21.99 10.40 14.11
CA ILE A 191 -22.51 9.25 13.34
C ILE A 191 -21.44 8.20 13.05
N LYS A 192 -20.18 8.43 13.45
CA LYS A 192 -19.04 7.53 13.17
C LYS A 192 -19.33 6.08 13.56
N GLY A 193 -20.01 5.85 14.69
CA GLY A 193 -20.39 4.51 15.15
C GLY A 193 -21.53 3.86 14.37
N LYS A 194 -22.29 4.65 13.60
CA LYS A 194 -23.49 4.22 12.84
C LYS A 194 -23.23 4.05 11.34
N LEU A 195 -22.00 4.27 10.87
CA LEU A 195 -21.64 4.12 9.45
C LEU A 195 -21.68 2.64 9.03
N TRP A 196 -22.82 2.23 8.50
CA TRP A 196 -23.14 0.84 8.14
C TRP A 196 -22.21 0.25 7.08
N TRP A 197 -21.63 1.08 6.21
CA TRP A 197 -20.80 0.61 5.10
C TRP A 197 -19.36 0.25 5.50
N LYS A 198 -18.93 0.50 6.76
CA LYS A 198 -17.57 0.20 7.24
C LYS A 198 -17.14 -1.25 6.98
N GLN A 199 -18.05 -2.21 7.20
CA GLN A 199 -17.78 -3.63 6.97
C GLN A 199 -17.53 -3.96 5.48
N TYR A 200 -18.16 -3.21 4.57
CA TYR A 200 -18.02 -3.43 3.13
C TYR A 200 -16.66 -2.93 2.62
N ILE A 201 -16.06 -1.93 3.27
CA ILE A 201 -14.67 -1.50 2.99
C ILE A 201 -13.71 -2.66 3.27
N THR A 202 -13.88 -3.34 4.41
CA THR A 202 -13.06 -4.51 4.76
C THR A 202 -13.25 -5.65 3.76
N LYS A 203 -14.49 -5.91 3.33
CA LYS A 203 -14.77 -6.89 2.26
C LYS A 203 -14.10 -6.50 0.93
N LEU A 204 -14.14 -5.22 0.58
CA LEU A 204 -13.49 -4.70 -0.63
C LEU A 204 -11.96 -4.85 -0.57
N GLN A 205 -11.34 -4.58 0.59
CA GLN A 205 -9.91 -4.82 0.83
C GLN A 205 -9.56 -6.30 0.67
N MET A 206 -10.36 -7.21 1.23
CA MET A 206 -10.16 -8.65 1.05
C MET A 206 -10.34 -9.06 -0.42
N LEU A 207 -11.35 -8.54 -1.11
CA LEU A 207 -11.58 -8.81 -2.53
C LEU A 207 -10.39 -8.36 -3.39
N GLN A 208 -9.80 -7.20 -3.11
CA GLN A 208 -8.57 -6.75 -3.77
C GLN A 208 -7.47 -7.81 -3.68
N PHE A 209 -7.15 -8.30 -2.47
CA PHE A 209 -6.10 -9.31 -2.31
C PHE A 209 -6.47 -10.65 -2.93
N ALA A 210 -7.76 -11.01 -3.00
CA ALA A 210 -8.21 -12.21 -3.69
C ALA A 210 -7.94 -12.12 -5.19
N ILE A 211 -8.27 -10.97 -5.80
CA ILE A 211 -8.00 -10.72 -7.22
C ILE A 211 -6.50 -10.79 -7.50
N LEU A 212 -5.66 -10.16 -6.66
CA LEU A 212 -4.21 -10.18 -6.82
C LEU A 212 -3.60 -11.57 -6.63
N PHE A 213 -4.14 -12.38 -5.72
CA PHE A 213 -3.75 -13.77 -5.53
C PHE A 213 -4.09 -14.60 -6.77
N VAL A 214 -5.34 -14.52 -7.24
CA VAL A 214 -5.81 -15.25 -8.43
C VAL A 214 -5.01 -14.84 -9.66
N GLN A 215 -4.78 -13.54 -9.88
CA GLN A 215 -3.95 -13.05 -10.96
C GLN A 215 -2.54 -13.67 -10.90
N ALA A 216 -1.93 -13.71 -9.72
CA ALA A 216 -0.60 -14.27 -9.56
C ALA A 216 -0.56 -15.79 -9.85
N THR A 217 -1.56 -16.53 -9.39
CA THR A 217 -1.70 -17.97 -9.66
C THR A 217 -1.95 -18.26 -11.15
N LEU A 218 -2.83 -17.49 -11.81
CA LEU A 218 -3.16 -17.71 -13.22
C LEU A 218 -1.93 -17.50 -14.12
N VAL A 219 -1.09 -16.50 -13.84
CA VAL A 219 0.15 -16.30 -14.60
C VAL A 219 1.10 -17.48 -14.41
N LEU A 220 1.29 -17.97 -13.17
CA LEU A 220 2.15 -19.13 -12.91
C LEU A 220 1.67 -20.41 -13.59
N CYS A 221 0.36 -20.67 -13.58
CA CYS A 221 -0.20 -21.92 -14.05
C CYS A 221 -0.45 -21.93 -15.56
N LEU A 222 -0.87 -20.79 -16.14
CA LEU A 222 -1.36 -20.72 -17.51
C LEU A 222 -0.42 -19.98 -18.46
N ASN A 223 0.54 -19.21 -17.93
CA ASN A 223 1.48 -18.43 -18.75
C ASN A 223 2.94 -18.68 -18.31
N PRO A 224 3.45 -19.92 -18.43
CA PRO A 224 4.81 -20.26 -18.01
C PRO A 224 5.90 -19.52 -18.81
N GLY A 225 5.57 -18.99 -19.99
CA GLY A 225 6.46 -18.17 -20.82
C GLY A 225 6.48 -16.68 -20.46
N CYS A 226 5.79 -16.26 -19.40
CA CYS A 226 5.77 -14.87 -18.95
C CYS A 226 7.14 -14.44 -18.40
N ASN A 227 7.73 -13.37 -18.95
CA ASN A 227 9.05 -12.87 -18.50
C ASN A 227 8.99 -12.01 -17.23
N PHE A 228 7.84 -11.98 -16.54
CA PHE A 228 7.75 -11.32 -15.25
C PHE A 228 8.55 -12.11 -14.18
N PRO A 229 9.38 -11.45 -13.35
CA PRO A 229 10.26 -12.17 -12.42
C PRO A 229 9.51 -13.10 -11.47
N LEU A 230 9.87 -14.40 -11.49
CA LEU A 230 9.25 -15.44 -10.68
C LEU A 230 9.30 -15.14 -9.17
N SER A 231 10.38 -14.53 -8.70
CA SER A 231 10.51 -14.09 -7.30
C SER A 231 9.43 -13.08 -6.90
N LEU A 232 9.09 -12.14 -7.78
CA LEU A 232 8.05 -11.15 -7.55
C LEU A 232 6.65 -11.77 -7.60
N GLN A 233 6.46 -12.81 -8.43
CA GLN A 233 5.24 -13.60 -8.49
C GLN A 233 4.95 -14.27 -7.14
N TYR A 234 5.94 -14.97 -6.58
CA TYR A 234 5.82 -15.61 -5.27
C TYR A 234 5.70 -14.59 -4.13
N LEU A 235 6.39 -13.45 -4.23
CA LEU A 235 6.23 -12.35 -3.29
C LEU A 235 4.78 -11.83 -3.29
N GLN A 236 4.17 -11.62 -4.46
CA GLN A 236 2.77 -11.20 -4.56
C GLN A 236 1.81 -12.22 -3.94
N LEU A 237 2.04 -13.53 -4.16
CA LEU A 237 1.25 -14.58 -3.52
C LEU A 237 1.39 -14.55 -1.99
N ALA A 238 2.63 -14.43 -1.49
CA ALA A 238 2.91 -14.40 -0.06
C ALA A 238 2.26 -13.17 0.62
N VAL A 239 2.40 -11.98 0.02
CA VAL A 239 1.81 -10.74 0.54
C VAL A 239 0.28 -10.78 0.45
N SER A 240 -0.29 -11.26 -0.65
CA SER A 240 -1.76 -11.37 -0.78
C SER A 240 -2.33 -12.35 0.24
N THR A 241 -1.65 -13.47 0.49
CA THR A 241 -2.05 -14.46 1.50
C THR A 241 -1.96 -13.89 2.91
N SER A 242 -0.85 -13.23 3.26
CA SER A 242 -0.67 -12.65 4.59
C SER A 242 -1.71 -11.56 4.87
N MET A 243 -1.98 -10.69 3.89
CA MET A 243 -3.01 -9.66 3.99
C MET A 243 -4.41 -10.26 4.12
N MET A 244 -4.73 -11.29 3.32
CA MET A 244 -6.02 -11.99 3.43
C MET A 244 -6.25 -12.54 4.83
N ILE A 245 -5.24 -13.20 5.42
CA ILE A 245 -5.33 -13.79 6.76
C ILE A 245 -5.56 -12.69 7.80
N MET A 246 -4.79 -11.61 7.77
CA MET A 246 -4.91 -10.55 8.77
C MET A 246 -6.23 -9.76 8.64
N PHE A 247 -6.66 -9.43 7.42
CA PHE A 247 -7.96 -8.79 7.21
C PHE A 247 -9.13 -9.73 7.54
N GLY A 248 -9.00 -11.01 7.23
CA GLY A 248 -9.98 -12.05 7.61
C GLY A 248 -10.12 -12.18 9.13
N ASN A 249 -9.00 -12.23 9.86
CA ASN A 249 -9.02 -12.22 11.32
C ASN A 249 -9.62 -10.92 11.88
N PHE A 250 -9.23 -9.76 11.33
CA PHE A 250 -9.84 -8.48 11.71
C PHE A 250 -11.36 -8.46 11.49
N TYR A 251 -11.83 -8.96 10.34
CA TYR A 251 -13.25 -9.03 10.01
C TYR A 251 -14.00 -9.96 10.97
N TYR A 252 -13.45 -11.15 11.23
CA TYR A 252 -14.02 -12.13 12.14
C TYR A 252 -14.16 -11.56 13.56
N GLN A 253 -13.10 -11.00 14.12
CA GLN A 253 -13.12 -10.46 15.48
C GLN A 253 -14.04 -9.24 15.61
N THR A 254 -14.06 -8.36 14.59
CA THR A 254 -14.80 -7.08 14.65
C THR A 254 -16.28 -7.22 14.34
N TYR A 255 -16.66 -8.10 13.41
CA TYR A 255 -18.03 -8.14 12.89
C TYR A 255 -18.76 -9.45 13.13
N ILE A 256 -18.07 -10.60 13.14
CA ILE A 256 -18.73 -11.91 13.35
C ILE A 256 -18.81 -12.21 14.85
N ARG A 257 -17.66 -12.27 15.52
CA ARG A 257 -17.58 -12.60 16.95
C ARG A 257 -18.29 -11.57 17.83
N ALA A 258 -18.20 -10.28 17.48
CA ALA A 258 -18.87 -9.22 18.23
C ALA A 258 -20.40 -9.33 18.15
N LYS A 259 -20.96 -9.68 16.99
CA LYS A 259 -22.40 -9.93 16.84
C LYS A 259 -22.86 -11.18 17.58
N SER A 260 -22.05 -12.24 17.56
CA SER A 260 -22.34 -13.48 18.29
C SER A 260 -22.34 -13.33 19.82
N LYS A 261 -21.79 -12.24 20.37
CA LYS A 261 -21.85 -11.93 21.81
C LYS A 261 -23.01 -11.00 22.19
N GLN A 262 -23.72 -10.46 21.21
CA GLN A 262 -24.89 -9.58 21.42
C GLN A 262 -26.22 -10.35 21.32
N HIS A 263 -26.17 -11.58 20.83
CA HIS A 263 -27.23 -12.58 20.94
C HIS A 263 -26.86 -13.57 22.05
#